data_AF-A0A2K3N8N6-F1
#
_entry.id   AF-A0A2K3N8N6-F1
#
_cell.length_a   1.000
_cell.length_b   1.000
_cell.length_c   1.000
_cell.angle_alpha   90.00
_cell.angle_beta   90.00
_cell.angle_gamma   90.00
#
_symmetry.space_group_name_H-M   'P 1'
#
loop_
_entity.id
_entity.type
_entity.pdbx_description
1 polymer ?
#
loop_
_entity_poly.entity_id
_entity_poly.type
_entity_poly.pdbx_seq_one_letter_code
_entity_poly.pdbx_strand_id
1 'polypeptide(L)'
;MHPHLAGTKPNSDTALFLLKHFTSLNLKTHTTSYKTLLSYPLHSSLSSHFKNGSFINLPLTEPSEPGSDMVHAYHAYSPSGSVYSKPVFVNYGRDKDYRALGSLGVNVKGCIVIVRKGGGLGRNTVVEKAEKNGAAAVLIYNDEVDTWRNGFERGHVMKGVGDPLSPGWGSVDGSERLSLDDNEVLERFPKIPSMPISVDVADAVLSSLGESMVPLEWRSTLKIKGITHVGPGPTMLNFTYLVST
;
A
#
# COMPACT_ATOMS: atom_id res chain seq x y z
N MET A 1 7.17 10.40 -22.73
CA MET A 1 7.75 9.54 -21.67
C MET A 1 6.64 8.58 -21.26
N HIS A 2 6.85 7.27 -21.33
CA HIS A 2 5.82 6.26 -21.06
C HIS A 2 6.11 5.58 -19.71
N PRO A 3 5.09 5.09 -18.98
CA PRO A 3 5.31 4.25 -17.80
C PRO A 3 6.23 3.06 -18.13
N HIS A 4 7.23 2.83 -17.30
CA HIS A 4 8.25 1.80 -17.50
C HIS A 4 8.42 0.95 -16.22
N LEU A 5 7.35 0.27 -15.83
CA LEU A 5 7.33 -0.59 -14.65
C LEU A 5 8.36 -1.74 -14.79
N ALA A 6 9.02 -2.10 -13.69
CA ALA A 6 10.00 -3.20 -13.70
C ALA A 6 9.39 -4.48 -14.31
N GLY A 7 10.21 -5.23 -15.06
CA GLY A 7 9.78 -6.46 -15.74
C GLY A 7 8.91 -6.28 -16.99
N THR A 8 8.56 -5.04 -17.37
CA THR A 8 7.77 -4.77 -18.58
C THR A 8 8.61 -4.42 -19.80
N LYS A 9 8.01 -4.54 -21.00
CA LYS A 9 8.65 -4.18 -22.28
C LYS A 9 9.13 -2.71 -22.32
N PRO A 10 8.35 -1.69 -21.91
CA PRO A 10 8.83 -0.30 -21.86
C PRO A 10 10.05 -0.09 -20.96
N ASN A 11 10.17 -0.85 -19.86
CA ASN A 11 11.36 -0.80 -19.00
C ASN A 11 12.60 -1.37 -19.70
N SER A 12 12.45 -2.50 -20.40
CA SER A 12 13.53 -3.06 -21.22
C SER A 12 13.95 -2.13 -22.35
N ASP A 13 12.99 -1.44 -22.98
CA ASP A 13 13.27 -0.45 -24.04
C ASP A 13 14.02 0.76 -23.52
N THR A 14 13.70 1.20 -22.30
CA THR A 14 14.44 2.27 -21.60
C THR A 14 15.88 1.84 -21.31
N ALA A 15 16.11 0.60 -20.87
CA ALA A 15 17.46 0.07 -20.67
C ALA A 15 18.26 -0.01 -21.98
N LEU A 16 17.63 -0.44 -23.08
CA LEU A 16 18.25 -0.47 -24.41
C LEU A 16 18.59 0.92 -24.93
N PHE A 17 17.73 1.91 -24.68
CA PHE A 17 18.01 3.30 -25.01
C PHE A 17 19.27 3.80 -24.28
N LEU A 18 19.38 3.55 -22.97
CA LEU A 18 20.55 3.95 -22.17
C LEU A 18 21.83 3.25 -22.65
N LEU A 19 21.77 1.94 -22.95
CA LEU A 19 22.90 1.19 -23.51
C LEU A 19 23.42 1.85 -24.80
N LYS A 20 22.51 2.18 -25.73
CA LYS A 20 22.86 2.85 -26.99
C LYS A 20 23.44 4.24 -26.74
N HIS A 21 22.82 5.01 -25.86
CA HIS A 21 23.26 6.37 -25.54
C HIS A 21 24.68 6.38 -24.96
N PHE A 22 24.95 5.58 -23.93
CA PHE A 22 26.30 5.51 -23.34
C PHE A 22 27.35 4.96 -24.31
N THR A 23 26.98 3.96 -25.13
CA THR A 23 27.87 3.46 -26.19
C THR A 23 28.21 4.57 -27.20
N SER A 24 27.25 5.43 -27.57
CA SER A 24 27.49 6.56 -28.48
C SER A 24 28.43 7.63 -27.91
N LEU A 25 28.56 7.68 -26.59
CA LEU A 25 29.51 8.54 -25.88
C LEU A 25 30.89 7.86 -25.70
N ASN A 26 31.13 6.73 -26.37
CA ASN A 26 32.33 5.91 -26.24
C ASN A 26 32.57 5.36 -24.81
N LEU A 27 31.51 5.21 -24.01
CA LEU A 27 31.59 4.57 -22.69
C LEU A 27 31.49 3.05 -22.81
N LYS A 28 32.40 2.32 -22.16
CA LYS A 28 32.33 0.85 -22.07
C LYS A 28 31.10 0.44 -21.24
N THR A 29 30.06 -0.02 -21.93
CA THR A 29 28.74 -0.27 -21.33
C THR A 29 28.28 -1.70 -21.61
N HIS A 30 27.66 -2.35 -20.64
CA HIS A 30 27.05 -3.67 -20.78
C HIS A 30 25.75 -3.74 -19.98
N THR A 31 24.92 -4.75 -20.26
CA THR A 31 23.70 -5.04 -19.51
C THR A 31 23.82 -6.40 -18.83
N THR A 32 23.18 -6.54 -17.67
CA THR A 32 23.08 -7.79 -16.92
C THR A 32 21.63 -8.03 -16.56
N SER A 33 21.16 -9.27 -16.68
CA SER A 33 19.78 -9.67 -16.38
C SER A 33 19.73 -10.54 -15.14
N TYR A 34 18.71 -10.32 -14.31
CA TYR A 34 18.41 -11.11 -13.12
C TYR A 34 16.96 -11.60 -13.20
N LYS A 35 16.71 -12.84 -12.79
CA LYS A 35 15.37 -13.43 -12.69
C LYS A 35 14.88 -13.27 -11.24
N THR A 36 14.20 -12.17 -10.95
CA THR A 36 13.72 -11.84 -9.59
C THR A 36 12.23 -12.09 -9.44
N LEU A 37 11.75 -12.34 -8.23
CA LEU A 37 10.31 -12.29 -7.96
C LEU A 37 9.82 -10.84 -8.06
N LEU A 38 8.70 -10.62 -8.74
CA LEU A 38 8.01 -9.33 -8.83
C LEU A 38 6.53 -9.53 -8.50
N SER A 39 5.81 -8.44 -8.33
CA SER A 39 4.39 -8.46 -7.96
C SER A 39 3.64 -7.43 -8.77
N TYR A 40 2.47 -7.80 -9.32
CA TYR A 40 1.66 -6.94 -10.19
C TYR A 40 0.19 -6.98 -9.80
N PRO A 41 -0.53 -5.86 -9.80
CA PRO A 41 -1.94 -5.85 -9.44
C PRO A 41 -2.77 -6.54 -10.51
N LEU A 42 -3.76 -7.34 -10.08
CA LEU A 42 -4.76 -7.94 -10.95
C LEU A 42 -6.10 -7.22 -10.81
N HIS A 43 -6.54 -6.99 -9.58
CA HIS A 43 -7.81 -6.34 -9.31
C HIS A 43 -7.81 -5.71 -7.91
N SER A 44 -8.48 -4.57 -7.78
CA SER A 44 -8.78 -3.96 -6.49
C SER A 44 -10.14 -3.30 -6.52
N SER A 45 -10.88 -3.43 -5.42
CA SER A 45 -12.13 -2.71 -5.21
C SER A 45 -12.29 -2.28 -3.76
N LEU A 46 -12.94 -1.14 -3.58
CA LEU A 46 -13.24 -0.58 -2.27
C LEU A 46 -14.61 0.10 -2.31
N SER A 47 -15.50 -0.23 -1.38
CA SER A 47 -16.78 0.44 -1.21
C SER A 47 -17.10 0.69 0.26
N SER A 48 -17.76 1.82 0.52
CA SER A 48 -18.34 2.14 1.83
C SER A 48 -19.80 1.73 1.86
N HIS A 49 -20.19 0.98 2.89
CA HIS A 49 -21.56 0.53 3.15
C HIS A 49 -22.08 1.18 4.43
N PHE A 50 -23.25 1.81 4.35
CA PHE A 50 -23.83 2.60 5.44
C PHE A 50 -25.01 1.88 6.10
N LYS A 51 -25.37 2.31 7.32
CA LYS A 51 -26.45 1.69 8.12
C LYS A 51 -27.82 1.71 7.46
N ASN A 52 -28.08 2.67 6.57
CA ASN A 52 -29.32 2.77 5.80
C ASN A 52 -29.39 1.80 4.61
N GLY A 53 -28.37 0.94 4.42
CA GLY A 53 -28.27 -0.02 3.33
C GLY A 53 -27.69 0.54 2.03
N SER A 54 -27.46 1.86 1.93
CA SER A 54 -26.79 2.43 0.76
C SER A 54 -25.29 2.10 0.76
N PHE A 55 -24.69 2.10 -0.43
CA PHE A 55 -23.25 1.95 -0.57
C PHE A 55 -22.70 2.89 -1.65
N ILE A 56 -21.42 3.20 -1.55
CA ILE A 56 -20.69 4.03 -2.51
C ILE A 56 -19.40 3.29 -2.89
N ASN A 57 -19.17 3.13 -4.19
CA ASN A 57 -17.89 2.66 -4.70
C ASN A 57 -16.88 3.81 -4.63
N LEU A 58 -15.71 3.54 -4.05
CA LEU A 58 -14.64 4.51 -3.90
C LEU A 58 -13.67 4.39 -5.08
N PRO A 59 -13.33 5.50 -5.76
CA PRO A 59 -12.48 5.45 -6.94
C PRO A 59 -11.04 5.07 -6.57
N LEU A 60 -10.47 4.08 -7.27
CA LEU A 60 -9.09 3.59 -7.06
C LEU A 60 -8.18 3.88 -8.26
N THR A 61 -8.58 4.84 -9.09
CA THR A 61 -7.90 5.23 -10.33
C THR A 61 -7.58 6.71 -10.29
N GLU A 62 -6.35 7.04 -10.67
CA GLU A 62 -5.96 8.44 -10.89
C GLU A 62 -6.59 8.95 -12.18
N PRO A 63 -6.85 10.27 -12.29
CA PRO A 63 -7.16 10.88 -13.57
C PRO A 63 -6.05 10.59 -14.58
N SER A 64 -6.39 9.92 -15.68
CA SER A 64 -5.44 9.61 -16.76
C SER A 64 -6.10 9.75 -18.11
N GLU A 65 -5.29 10.02 -19.14
CA GLU A 65 -5.75 10.02 -20.53
C GLU A 65 -6.33 8.65 -20.93
N PRO A 66 -7.35 8.61 -21.81
CA PRO A 66 -7.87 7.37 -22.36
C PRO A 66 -6.76 6.53 -23.01
N GLY A 67 -6.69 5.24 -22.66
CA GLY A 67 -5.65 4.33 -23.17
C GLY A 67 -4.30 4.43 -22.44
N SER A 68 -4.26 5.05 -21.26
CA SER A 68 -3.06 5.07 -20.42
C SER A 68 -2.67 3.67 -19.92
N ASP A 69 -1.42 3.25 -20.18
CA ASP A 69 -0.81 2.01 -19.67
C ASP A 69 -0.38 2.11 -18.19
N MET A 70 -1.00 3.02 -17.43
CA MET A 70 -0.64 3.24 -16.04
C MET A 70 -1.14 2.10 -15.16
N VAL A 71 -0.20 1.40 -14.53
CA VAL A 71 -0.50 0.35 -13.56
C VAL A 71 -1.40 0.90 -12.45
N HIS A 72 -2.47 0.18 -12.09
CA HIS A 72 -3.32 0.56 -10.97
C HIS A 72 -2.53 0.76 -9.67
N ALA A 73 -3.05 1.58 -8.77
CA ALA A 73 -2.43 1.83 -7.49
C ALA A 73 -2.43 0.57 -6.63
N TYR A 74 -1.27 0.14 -6.14
CA TYR A 74 -1.12 -1.10 -5.38
C TYR A 74 0.08 -1.05 -4.43
N HIS A 75 0.05 -1.91 -3.40
CA HIS A 75 1.24 -2.24 -2.62
C HIS A 75 1.85 -3.53 -3.15
N ALA A 76 3.00 -3.44 -3.84
CA ALA A 76 3.71 -4.63 -4.30
C ALA A 76 4.05 -5.55 -3.12
N TYR A 77 3.87 -6.86 -3.33
CA TYR A 77 4.06 -7.91 -2.33
C TYR A 77 3.05 -7.91 -1.17
N SER A 78 1.96 -7.15 -1.26
CA SER A 78 0.80 -7.38 -0.40
C SER A 78 0.11 -8.68 -0.79
N PRO A 79 -0.36 -9.53 0.16
CA PRO A 79 -1.10 -10.73 -0.18
C PRO A 79 -2.47 -10.38 -0.77
N SER A 80 -2.97 -11.25 -1.63
CA SER A 80 -4.38 -11.21 -2.07
C SER A 80 -5.32 -11.47 -0.89
N GLY A 81 -6.48 -10.80 -0.88
CA GLY A 81 -7.50 -11.00 0.15
C GLY A 81 -8.72 -10.11 -0.02
N SER A 82 -9.80 -10.50 0.65
CA SER A 82 -11.05 -9.74 0.71
C SER A 82 -11.49 -9.60 2.17
N VAL A 83 -11.86 -8.39 2.57
CA VAL A 83 -12.26 -8.05 3.94
C VAL A 83 -13.50 -7.18 3.89
N TYR A 84 -14.54 -7.60 4.62
CA TYR A 84 -15.72 -6.78 4.90
C TYR A 84 -15.75 -6.42 6.38
N SER A 85 -15.32 -5.21 6.76
CA SER A 85 -15.17 -4.85 8.17
C SER A 85 -15.25 -3.34 8.43
N LYS A 86 -15.37 -2.97 9.70
CA LYS A 86 -15.35 -1.57 10.14
C LYS A 86 -13.96 -0.95 9.92
N PRO A 87 -13.88 0.30 9.44
CA PRO A 87 -12.64 1.05 9.40
C PRO A 87 -12.28 1.66 10.76
N VAL A 88 -10.98 1.76 11.05
CA VAL A 88 -10.43 2.50 12.20
C VAL A 88 -9.27 3.39 11.76
N PHE A 89 -9.27 4.65 12.17
CA PHE A 89 -8.15 5.56 11.92
C PHE A 89 -7.08 5.44 13.01
N VAL A 90 -5.85 5.14 12.60
CA VAL A 90 -4.70 4.87 13.49
C VAL A 90 -3.58 5.90 13.35
N ASN A 91 -3.88 7.10 12.85
CA ASN A 91 -2.88 8.15 12.64
C ASN A 91 -1.73 7.63 11.75
N TYR A 92 -0.49 7.66 12.24
CA TYR A 92 0.68 7.15 11.51
C TYR A 92 0.91 5.64 11.71
N GLY A 93 0.10 4.96 12.53
CA GLY A 93 0.27 3.53 12.83
C GLY A 93 1.47 3.20 13.72
N ARG A 94 1.92 4.15 14.56
CA ARG A 94 3.01 3.92 15.52
C ARG A 94 2.49 3.21 16.77
N ASP A 95 3.38 2.61 17.56
CA ASP A 95 2.99 1.94 18.81
C ASP A 95 2.31 2.89 19.79
N LYS A 96 2.67 4.19 19.78
CA LYS A 96 1.98 5.20 20.58
C LYS A 96 0.57 5.51 20.06
N ASP A 97 0.34 5.38 18.75
CA ASP A 97 -0.97 5.62 18.15
C ASP A 97 -1.94 4.47 18.52
N TYR A 98 -1.48 3.22 18.45
CA TYR A 98 -2.26 2.07 18.93
C TYR A 98 -2.53 2.12 20.44
N ARG A 99 -1.54 2.53 21.26
CA ARG A 99 -1.76 2.73 22.70
C ARG A 99 -2.79 3.82 23.00
N ALA A 100 -2.76 4.93 22.26
CA ALA A 100 -3.74 6.00 22.42
C ALA A 100 -5.16 5.51 22.12
N LEU A 101 -5.35 4.70 21.06
CA LEU A 101 -6.64 4.06 20.79
C LEU A 101 -7.07 3.11 21.90
N GLY A 102 -6.15 2.28 22.42
CA GLY A 102 -6.42 1.38 23.54
C GLY A 102 -6.89 2.12 24.80
N SER A 103 -6.29 3.27 25.11
CA SER A 103 -6.72 4.14 26.22
C SER A 103 -8.12 4.74 26.03
N LEU A 104 -8.60 4.83 24.79
CA LEU A 104 -9.98 5.23 24.46
C LEU A 104 -10.94 4.04 24.40
N GLY A 105 -10.48 2.81 24.67
CA GLY A 105 -11.28 1.59 24.55
C GLY A 105 -11.51 1.15 23.10
N VAL A 106 -10.76 1.70 22.13
CA VAL A 106 -10.89 1.35 20.71
C VAL A 106 -10.02 0.12 20.39
N ASN A 107 -10.67 -0.94 19.90
CA ASN A 107 -10.00 -2.17 19.47
C ASN A 107 -9.93 -2.25 17.94
N VAL A 108 -8.71 -2.44 17.40
CA VAL A 108 -8.46 -2.57 15.96
C VAL A 108 -8.56 -4.00 15.44
N LYS A 109 -8.68 -4.99 16.33
CA LYS A 109 -8.70 -6.41 15.95
C LYS A 109 -9.86 -6.69 14.97
N GLY A 110 -9.54 -7.28 13.83
CA GLY A 110 -10.50 -7.58 12.76
C GLY A 110 -10.95 -6.37 11.93
N CYS A 111 -10.48 -5.15 12.23
CA CYS A 111 -10.86 -3.94 11.51
C CYS A 111 -9.97 -3.71 10.28
N ILE A 112 -10.45 -2.88 9.35
CA ILE A 112 -9.62 -2.30 8.29
C ILE A 112 -8.98 -1.03 8.86
N VAL A 113 -7.67 -1.01 9.03
CA VAL A 113 -7.00 0.18 9.57
C VAL A 113 -6.65 1.17 8.47
N ILE A 114 -6.92 2.45 8.71
CA ILE A 114 -6.60 3.57 7.82
C ILE A 114 -5.45 4.34 8.45
N VAL A 115 -4.34 4.41 7.73
CA VAL A 115 -3.10 5.02 8.18
C VAL A 115 -2.71 6.14 7.23
N ARG A 116 -2.26 7.26 7.79
CA ARG A 116 -1.56 8.27 7.00
C ARG A 116 -0.08 7.97 6.95
N LYS A 117 0.51 8.06 5.77
CA LYS A 117 1.96 7.88 5.59
C LYS A 117 2.72 8.95 6.37
N GLY A 118 3.87 8.58 6.94
CA GLY A 118 4.80 9.49 7.59
C GLY A 118 5.17 9.02 8.99
N GLY A 119 5.47 9.97 9.88
CA GLY A 119 5.73 9.66 11.30
C GLY A 119 6.98 8.79 11.53
N GLY A 120 7.89 8.72 10.57
CA GLY A 120 9.13 7.94 10.63
C GLY A 120 8.95 6.44 10.33
N LEU A 121 7.78 5.99 9.86
CA LEU A 121 7.55 4.59 9.53
C LEU A 121 7.56 4.35 8.02
N GLY A 122 8.25 3.27 7.63
CA GLY A 122 8.14 2.67 6.30
C GLY A 122 6.78 1.97 6.12
N ARG A 123 6.35 1.83 4.87
CA ARG A 123 5.05 1.24 4.51
C ARG A 123 4.92 -0.21 4.99
N ASN A 124 5.98 -0.99 4.80
CA ASN A 124 6.12 -2.35 5.34
C ASN A 124 5.95 -2.39 6.86
N THR A 125 6.56 -1.46 7.60
CA THR A 125 6.45 -1.39 9.06
C THR A 125 5.04 -1.02 9.52
N VAL A 126 4.34 -0.14 8.78
CA VAL A 126 2.93 0.17 9.04
C VAL A 126 2.07 -1.09 8.95
N VAL A 127 2.23 -1.86 7.87
CA VAL A 127 1.45 -3.09 7.66
C VAL A 127 1.79 -4.15 8.73
N GLU A 128 3.07 -4.34 9.04
CA GLU A 128 3.51 -5.26 10.09
C GLU A 128 2.92 -4.90 11.47
N LYS A 129 2.91 -3.61 11.82
CA LYS A 129 2.34 -3.18 13.11
C LYS A 129 0.82 -3.37 13.15
N ALA A 130 0.13 -3.10 12.06
CA ALA A 130 -1.31 -3.38 11.94
C ALA A 130 -1.61 -4.87 12.12
N GLU A 131 -0.84 -5.73 11.45
CA GLU A 131 -0.93 -7.19 11.59
C GLU A 131 -0.72 -7.64 13.04
N LYS A 132 0.33 -7.14 13.70
CA LYS A 132 0.63 -7.44 15.12
C LYS A 132 -0.48 -6.99 16.08
N ASN A 133 -1.23 -5.93 15.74
CA ASN A 133 -2.39 -5.49 16.51
C ASN A 133 -3.70 -6.19 16.09
N GLY A 134 -3.62 -7.15 15.17
CA GLY A 134 -4.74 -7.99 14.76
C GLY A 134 -5.69 -7.35 13.74
N ALA A 135 -5.27 -6.28 13.05
CA ALA A 135 -6.05 -5.71 11.95
C ALA A 135 -6.25 -6.73 10.83
N ALA A 136 -7.36 -6.61 10.08
CA ALA A 136 -7.68 -7.49 8.96
C ALA A 136 -7.12 -7.00 7.62
N ALA A 137 -6.96 -5.68 7.46
CA ALA A 137 -6.35 -5.08 6.27
C ALA A 137 -5.85 -3.65 6.57
N VAL A 138 -5.05 -3.09 5.65
CA VAL A 138 -4.48 -1.74 5.81
C VAL A 138 -4.70 -0.89 4.56
N LEU A 139 -5.27 0.30 4.75
CA LEU A 139 -5.34 1.33 3.72
C LEU A 139 -4.39 2.48 4.09
N ILE A 140 -3.52 2.89 3.17
CA ILE A 140 -2.51 3.93 3.43
C ILE A 140 -2.70 5.09 2.47
N TYR A 141 -2.88 6.30 3.00
CA TYR A 141 -2.94 7.53 2.20
C TYR A 141 -1.73 8.44 2.45
N ASN A 142 -1.36 9.24 1.46
CA ASN A 142 -0.33 10.26 1.61
C ASN A 142 -0.97 11.55 2.16
N ASP A 143 -0.48 12.09 3.28
CA ASP A 143 -1.06 13.28 3.94
C ASP A 143 -0.60 14.60 3.26
N GLU A 144 -0.43 14.59 1.95
CA GLU A 144 -0.08 15.74 1.09
C GLU A 144 -1.34 16.34 0.47
N VAL A 145 -2.21 16.86 1.33
CA VAL A 145 -3.57 17.30 0.97
C VAL A 145 -3.61 18.53 0.06
N ASP A 146 -2.53 19.32 0.01
CA ASP A 146 -2.48 20.61 -0.68
C ASP A 146 -2.05 20.48 -2.15
N THR A 147 -1.57 19.30 -2.56
CA THR A 147 -0.84 19.16 -3.82
C THR A 147 -1.36 18.02 -4.69
N TRP A 148 -1.57 16.80 -4.16
CA TRP A 148 -1.98 15.65 -4.98
C TRP A 148 -3.09 14.81 -4.33
N ARG A 149 -4.28 15.40 -4.17
CA ARG A 149 -5.40 14.74 -3.47
C ARG A 149 -5.89 13.44 -4.12
N ASN A 150 -5.82 13.36 -5.44
CA ASN A 150 -6.21 12.19 -6.23
C ASN A 150 -5.04 11.26 -6.59
N GLY A 151 -3.83 11.57 -6.13
CA GLY A 151 -2.65 10.76 -6.37
C GLY A 151 -2.57 9.55 -5.43
N PHE A 152 -1.96 8.47 -5.91
CA PHE A 152 -1.74 7.27 -5.12
C PHE A 152 -0.26 6.93 -5.06
N GLU A 153 0.25 6.78 -3.84
CA GLU A 153 1.65 6.43 -3.65
C GLU A 153 1.83 4.90 -3.69
N ARG A 154 2.18 4.40 -4.87
CA ARG A 154 2.61 3.01 -5.09
C ARG A 154 3.92 2.73 -4.36
N GLY A 155 4.14 1.47 -3.98
CA GLY A 155 5.38 1.03 -3.32
C GLY A 155 5.26 -0.41 -2.86
N HIS A 156 6.36 -0.97 -2.33
CA HIS A 156 6.34 -2.34 -1.82
C HIS A 156 6.14 -2.38 -0.29
N VAL A 157 5.58 -3.50 0.19
CA VAL A 157 5.37 -3.77 1.62
C VAL A 157 6.17 -4.97 2.13
N MET A 158 6.98 -5.59 1.28
CA MET A 158 7.95 -6.62 1.68
C MET A 158 9.04 -6.05 2.60
N LYS A 159 9.50 -6.86 3.55
CA LYS A 159 10.67 -6.58 4.41
C LYS A 159 11.98 -6.94 3.71
N GLY A 160 13.04 -6.22 4.09
CA GLY A 160 14.38 -6.44 3.55
C GLY A 160 14.56 -5.88 2.13
N VAL A 161 15.73 -6.18 1.56
CA VAL A 161 16.18 -5.72 0.24
C VAL A 161 16.55 -6.91 -0.64
N GLY A 162 16.64 -6.70 -1.95
CA GLY A 162 16.96 -7.76 -2.92
C GLY A 162 15.81 -8.73 -3.18
N ASP A 163 16.04 -9.70 -4.07
CA ASP A 163 15.06 -10.75 -4.42
C ASP A 163 14.74 -11.59 -3.17
N PRO A 164 13.46 -11.75 -2.81
CA PRO A 164 13.04 -12.66 -1.75
C PRO A 164 13.53 -14.09 -1.95
N LEU A 165 13.68 -14.54 -3.19
CA LEU A 165 14.05 -15.93 -3.49
C LEU A 165 15.56 -16.18 -3.53
N SER A 166 16.40 -15.15 -3.32
CA SER A 166 17.85 -15.31 -3.28
C SER A 166 18.49 -14.35 -2.26
N PRO A 167 18.19 -14.50 -0.96
CA PRO A 167 18.67 -13.58 0.06
C PRO A 167 20.19 -13.63 0.24
N GLY A 168 20.89 -12.63 -0.30
CA GLY A 168 22.34 -12.47 -0.14
C GLY A 168 23.18 -12.92 -1.34
N TRP A 169 22.57 -13.43 -2.41
CA TRP A 169 23.25 -13.76 -3.67
C TRP A 169 22.49 -13.27 -4.90
N GLY A 170 23.17 -13.25 -6.04
CA GLY A 170 22.60 -12.75 -7.29
C GLY A 170 21.63 -13.74 -7.94
N SER A 171 20.42 -13.28 -8.30
CA SER A 171 19.37 -14.06 -8.98
C SER A 171 19.68 -14.24 -10.48
N VAL A 172 20.84 -14.81 -10.80
CA VAL A 172 21.26 -15.07 -12.19
C VAL A 172 20.64 -16.37 -12.72
N ASP A 173 20.70 -16.58 -14.04
CA ASP A 173 20.17 -17.80 -14.61
C ASP A 173 20.92 -19.04 -14.08
N GLY A 174 20.17 -20.04 -13.62
CA GLY A 174 20.71 -21.24 -12.99
C GLY A 174 21.22 -21.08 -11.56
N SER A 175 21.09 -19.91 -10.91
CA SER A 175 21.45 -19.77 -9.49
C SER A 175 20.48 -20.52 -8.58
N GLU A 176 20.93 -20.84 -7.38
CA GLU A 176 20.06 -21.33 -6.31
C GLU A 176 18.93 -20.34 -6.04
N ARG A 177 17.74 -20.86 -5.75
CA ARG A 177 16.56 -20.06 -5.38
C ARG A 177 15.78 -20.79 -4.30
N LEU A 178 15.37 -20.06 -3.27
CA LEU A 178 14.45 -20.54 -2.27
C LEU A 178 13.05 -20.71 -2.89
N SER A 179 12.28 -21.64 -2.33
CA SER A 179 10.88 -21.82 -2.71
C SER A 179 10.01 -20.73 -2.08
N LEU A 180 8.82 -20.48 -2.64
CA LEU A 180 7.89 -19.48 -2.13
C LEU A 180 7.36 -19.81 -0.72
N ASP A 181 7.37 -21.09 -0.35
CA ASP A 181 6.94 -21.61 0.97
C ASP A 181 8.09 -21.75 1.98
N ASP A 182 9.31 -21.36 1.61
CA ASP A 182 10.43 -21.29 2.54
C ASP A 182 10.15 -20.26 3.65
N ASN A 183 10.49 -20.59 4.91
CA ASN A 183 10.20 -19.74 6.06
C ASN A 183 10.88 -18.37 5.97
N GLU A 184 12.13 -18.30 5.50
CA GLU A 184 12.85 -17.03 5.35
C GLU A 184 12.16 -16.15 4.30
N VAL A 185 11.65 -16.76 3.23
CA VAL A 185 10.87 -16.08 2.20
C VAL A 185 9.55 -15.58 2.79
N LEU A 186 8.77 -16.44 3.43
CA LEU A 186 7.45 -16.12 3.99
C LEU A 186 7.52 -15.00 5.04
N GLU A 187 8.55 -14.96 5.88
CA GLU A 187 8.73 -13.92 6.91
C GLU A 187 8.92 -12.50 6.34
N ARG A 188 9.29 -12.39 5.06
CA ARG A 188 9.45 -11.11 4.38
C ARG A 188 8.13 -10.50 3.91
N PHE A 189 7.06 -11.30 3.79
CA PHE A 189 5.78 -10.83 3.29
C PHE A 189 4.79 -10.52 4.41
N PRO A 190 3.97 -9.46 4.28
CA PRO A 190 2.87 -9.24 5.21
C PRO A 190 1.79 -10.31 5.04
N LYS A 191 1.03 -10.60 6.11
CA LYS A 191 -0.03 -11.63 6.10
C LYS A 191 -1.43 -11.06 5.89
N ILE A 192 -1.56 -9.73 5.90
CA ILE A 192 -2.83 -9.03 5.70
C ILE A 192 -2.77 -8.17 4.43
N PRO A 193 -3.87 -8.08 3.67
CA PRO A 193 -3.91 -7.29 2.45
C PRO A 193 -3.78 -5.79 2.78
N SER A 194 -3.11 -5.06 1.90
CA SER A 194 -2.93 -3.62 2.02
C SER A 194 -2.92 -2.93 0.67
N MET A 195 -3.37 -1.68 0.62
CA MET A 195 -3.45 -0.92 -0.62
C MET A 195 -3.28 0.59 -0.35
N PRO A 196 -2.68 1.35 -1.29
CA PRO A 196 -2.67 2.79 -1.18
C PRO A 196 -4.04 3.34 -1.55
N ILE A 197 -4.47 4.42 -0.90
CA ILE A 197 -5.66 5.17 -1.28
C ILE A 197 -5.31 6.66 -1.44
N SER A 198 -6.09 7.37 -2.25
CA SER A 198 -5.94 8.80 -2.40
C SER A 198 -6.42 9.55 -1.14
N VAL A 199 -6.08 10.84 -1.03
CA VAL A 199 -6.59 11.70 0.04
C VAL A 199 -8.11 11.80 -0.05
N ASP A 200 -8.67 11.92 -1.27
CA ASP A 200 -10.12 12.05 -1.44
C ASP A 200 -10.88 10.79 -1.00
N VAL A 201 -10.32 9.60 -1.29
CA VAL A 201 -10.86 8.33 -0.78
C VAL A 201 -10.74 8.27 0.75
N ALA A 202 -9.59 8.66 1.30
CA ALA A 202 -9.39 8.69 2.75
C ALA A 202 -10.38 9.65 3.42
N ASP A 203 -10.58 10.85 2.88
CA ASP A 203 -11.51 11.86 3.38
C ASP A 203 -12.96 11.34 3.40
N ALA A 204 -13.40 10.70 2.31
CA ALA A 204 -14.73 10.11 2.21
C ALA A 204 -14.97 9.01 3.27
N VAL A 205 -13.96 8.18 3.55
CA VAL A 205 -14.08 7.14 4.58
C VAL A 205 -13.98 7.72 5.99
N LEU A 206 -12.96 8.55 6.24
CA LEU A 206 -12.65 9.09 7.57
C LEU A 206 -13.73 10.05 8.09
N SER A 207 -14.37 10.81 7.20
CA SER A 207 -15.51 11.67 7.54
C SER A 207 -16.75 10.87 7.97
N SER A 208 -16.81 9.58 7.66
CA SER A 208 -17.90 8.70 8.06
C SER A 208 -17.64 7.94 9.37
N LEU A 209 -16.45 8.12 9.97
CA LEU A 209 -16.12 7.52 11.25
C LEU A 209 -16.93 8.16 12.39
N GLY A 210 -17.28 7.34 13.38
CA GLY A 210 -17.95 7.74 14.60
C GLY A 210 -17.33 7.06 15.82
N GLU A 211 -18.14 6.91 16.87
CA GLU A 211 -17.77 6.31 18.16
C GLU A 211 -16.79 7.18 18.97
N SER A 212 -15.48 6.96 18.88
CA SER A 212 -14.50 7.66 19.72
C SER A 212 -13.91 8.89 19.04
N MET A 213 -13.84 10.02 19.75
CA MET A 213 -13.20 11.23 19.25
C MET A 213 -11.70 11.02 19.02
N VAL A 214 -11.15 11.72 18.03
CA VAL A 214 -9.70 11.75 17.80
C VAL A 214 -8.95 12.23 19.06
N PRO A 215 -7.88 11.52 19.48
CA PRO A 215 -7.00 11.96 20.56
C PRO A 215 -6.51 13.41 20.38
N LEU A 216 -6.50 14.19 21.45
CA LEU A 216 -6.20 15.62 21.40
C LEU A 216 -4.84 15.91 20.76
N GLU A 217 -3.85 15.07 21.06
CA GLU A 217 -2.49 15.17 20.56
C GLU A 217 -2.35 14.87 19.06
N TRP A 218 -3.37 14.30 18.41
CA TRP A 218 -3.37 14.10 16.95
C TRP A 218 -3.90 15.34 16.22
N ARG A 219 -4.90 16.02 16.80
CA ARG A 219 -5.73 17.04 16.12
C ARG A 219 -4.91 18.16 15.48
N SER A 220 -3.86 18.65 16.16
CA SER A 220 -3.01 19.74 15.66
C SER A 220 -2.20 19.38 14.42
N THR A 221 -2.07 18.09 14.11
CA THR A 221 -1.25 17.60 13.01
C THR A 221 -2.08 17.08 11.84
N LEU A 222 -3.38 16.93 11.99
CA LEU A 222 -4.25 16.41 10.93
C LEU A 222 -4.50 17.48 9.88
N LYS A 223 -4.22 17.15 8.61
CA LYS A 223 -4.46 18.06 7.49
C LYS A 223 -5.85 17.89 6.88
N ILE A 224 -6.40 16.67 6.91
CA ILE A 224 -7.81 16.43 6.60
C ILE A 224 -8.65 16.97 7.76
N LYS A 225 -9.38 18.07 7.53
CA LYS A 225 -10.16 18.76 8.56
C LYS A 225 -11.42 17.99 9.01
N GLY A 226 -11.92 17.06 8.19
CA GLY A 226 -13.12 16.27 8.45
C GLY A 226 -12.96 15.15 9.48
N ILE A 227 -11.72 14.80 9.87
CA ILE A 227 -11.47 13.69 10.80
C ILE A 227 -11.80 14.13 12.23
N THR A 228 -12.97 13.73 12.71
CA THR A 228 -13.44 14.02 14.08
C THR A 228 -13.36 12.81 14.99
N HIS A 229 -13.52 11.61 14.42
CA HIS A 229 -13.54 10.35 15.14
C HIS A 229 -12.52 9.35 14.58
N VAL A 230 -12.19 8.35 15.39
CA VAL A 230 -11.27 7.26 15.03
C VAL A 230 -11.99 5.98 14.61
N GLY A 231 -13.32 5.89 14.79
CA GLY A 231 -14.06 4.64 14.61
C GLY A 231 -13.99 3.75 15.87
N PRO A 232 -14.28 2.43 15.73
CA PRO A 232 -14.58 1.71 14.49
C PRO A 232 -15.96 2.01 13.89
N GLY A 233 -16.05 2.19 12.57
CA GLY A 233 -17.34 2.40 11.89
C GLY A 233 -17.99 3.76 12.25
N PRO A 234 -19.32 3.94 12.08
CA PRO A 234 -20.35 2.94 11.79
C PRO A 234 -20.34 2.39 10.36
N THR A 235 -19.65 3.04 9.43
CA THR A 235 -19.49 2.56 8.05
C THR A 235 -18.77 1.22 8.02
N MET A 236 -19.15 0.35 7.10
CA MET A 236 -18.43 -0.88 6.78
C MET A 236 -17.69 -0.69 5.46
N LEU A 237 -16.46 -1.16 5.36
CA LEU A 237 -15.73 -1.20 4.10
C LEU A 237 -15.76 -2.62 3.53
N ASN A 238 -16.08 -2.73 2.24
CA ASN A 238 -15.81 -3.93 1.45
C ASN A 238 -14.54 -3.70 0.63
N PHE A 239 -13.47 -4.36 1.03
CA PHE A 239 -12.14 -4.22 0.41
C PHE A 239 -11.75 -5.55 -0.23
N THR A 240 -11.41 -5.54 -1.52
CA THR A 240 -10.79 -6.67 -2.20
C THR A 240 -9.51 -6.23 -2.88
N TYR A 241 -8.48 -7.05 -2.74
CA TYR A 241 -7.17 -6.84 -3.34
C TYR A 241 -6.66 -8.17 -3.91
N LEU A 242 -6.37 -8.21 -5.19
CA LEU A 242 -5.84 -9.38 -5.90
C LEU A 242 -4.56 -8.99 -6.62
N VAL A 243 -3.53 -9.80 -6.42
CA VAL A 243 -2.20 -9.61 -6.98
C VAL A 243 -1.73 -10.89 -7.64
N SER A 244 -0.89 -10.74 -8.67
CA SER A 244 -0.06 -11.79 -9.23
C SER A 244 1.34 -11.68 -8.66
N THR A 245 1.93 -12.80 -8.28
CA THR A 245 3.32 -12.95 -7.83
C THR A 245 3.95 -14.14 -8.52
#